data_AF-A0A8B8G088-F1
#
_entry.id   AF-A0A8B8G088-F1
#
_cell.length_a   1.000
_cell.length_b   1.000
_cell.length_c   1.000
_cell.angle_alpha   90.00
_cell.angle_beta   90.00
_cell.angle_gamma   90.00
#
_symmetry.space_group_name_H-M   'P 1'
#
loop_
_entity.id
_entity.type
_entity.pdbx_description
1 polymer ?
#
loop_
_entity_poly.entity_id
_entity_poly.type
_entity_poly.pdbx_seq_one_letter_code
_entity_poly.pdbx_strand_id
1 'polypeptide(L)'
;MLSMFEYEQLIEIKSMSYLKQKFESGSLNEFWIELKDEYPSLVEKAIFTLLPFVTTYRCEAGFSSYAYTKNKYRNRLNAAPDLRIQVSDIKPNFKNTVNQTMKQFHSSH
;
A
#
# COMPACT_ATOMS: atom_id res chain seq x y z
N MET A 1 -2.78 -15.87 -16.97
CA MET A 1 -2.06 -16.10 -18.25
C MET A 1 -2.61 -15.09 -19.28
N LEU A 2 -1.73 -14.47 -20.06
CA LEU A 2 -2.15 -13.56 -21.12
C LEU A 2 -2.76 -14.35 -22.29
N SER A 3 -3.78 -13.81 -22.93
CA SER A 3 -4.34 -14.32 -24.18
C SER A 3 -3.44 -13.92 -25.36
N MET A 4 -3.63 -14.55 -26.52
CA MET A 4 -2.88 -14.17 -27.73
C MET A 4 -3.10 -12.69 -28.09
N PHE A 5 -4.34 -12.22 -27.98
CA PHE A 5 -4.71 -10.82 -28.24
C PHE A 5 -3.99 -9.83 -27.28
N GLU A 6 -3.92 -10.15 -25.99
CA GLU A 6 -3.20 -9.30 -25.02
C GLU A 6 -1.69 -9.32 -25.24
N TYR A 7 -1.13 -10.43 -25.72
CA TYR A 7 0.27 -10.49 -26.13
C TYR A 7 0.56 -9.58 -27.32
N GLU A 8 -0.33 -9.55 -28.31
CA GLU A 8 -0.21 -8.64 -29.47
C GLU A 8 -0.27 -7.17 -29.03
N GLN A 9 -1.19 -6.81 -28.14
CA GLN A 9 -1.26 -5.46 -27.55
C GLN A 9 0.04 -5.09 -26.81
N LEU A 10 0.63 -6.03 -26.06
CA LEU A 10 1.92 -5.82 -25.38
C LEU A 10 3.06 -5.56 -26.37
N ILE A 11 3.08 -6.26 -27.51
CA ILE A 11 4.06 -6.07 -28.57
C ILE A 11 3.89 -4.67 -29.19
N GLU A 12 2.66 -4.24 -29.44
CA GLU A 12 2.35 -2.91 -29.95
C GLU A 12 2.85 -1.81 -28.99
N ILE A 13 2.48 -1.89 -27.72
CA ILE A 13 2.92 -0.94 -26.67
C ILE A 13 4.45 -0.87 -26.62
N LYS A 14 5.13 -2.03 -26.66
CA LYS A 14 6.59 -2.11 -26.62
C LYS A 14 7.26 -1.52 -27.86
N SER A 15 6.58 -1.54 -29.00
CA SER A 15 7.07 -1.01 -30.27
C SER A 15 6.93 0.51 -30.37
N MET A 16 6.01 1.10 -29.59
CA MET A 16 5.81 2.55 -29.53
C MET A 16 6.89 3.24 -28.69
N SER A 17 7.73 4.04 -29.35
CA SER A 17 8.90 4.68 -28.71
C SER A 17 8.50 5.62 -27.56
N TYR A 18 7.40 6.35 -27.71
CA TYR A 18 6.91 7.28 -26.69
C TYR A 18 6.38 6.55 -25.44
N LEU A 19 5.70 5.40 -25.61
CA LEU A 19 5.25 4.57 -24.49
C LEU A 19 6.44 3.93 -23.78
N LYS A 20 7.45 3.48 -24.52
CA LYS A 20 8.69 2.98 -23.94
C LYS A 20 9.37 4.06 -23.08
N GLN A 21 9.52 5.28 -23.62
CA GLN A 21 10.10 6.38 -22.87
C GLN A 21 9.27 6.72 -21.62
N LYS A 22 7.93 6.70 -21.74
CA LYS A 22 7.01 6.95 -20.62
C LYS A 22 7.12 5.89 -19.53
N PHE A 23 7.25 4.62 -19.92
CA PHE A 23 7.49 3.51 -19.02
C PHE A 23 8.82 3.65 -18.26
N GLU A 24 9.88 4.09 -18.95
CA GLU A 24 11.22 4.24 -18.35
C GLU A 24 11.36 5.48 -17.45
N SER A 25 10.58 6.53 -17.71
CA SER A 25 10.67 7.81 -16.99
C SER A 25 9.57 8.06 -15.96
N GLY A 26 8.46 7.31 -16.03
CA GLY A 26 7.27 7.53 -15.22
C GLY A 26 7.05 6.50 -14.10
N SER A 27 5.99 6.71 -13.32
CA SER A 27 5.50 5.72 -12.37
C SER A 27 4.86 4.55 -13.10
N LEU A 28 5.21 3.33 -12.71
CA LEU A 28 4.62 2.11 -13.25
C LEU A 28 3.09 2.09 -13.10
N ASN A 29 2.57 2.61 -11.98
CA ASN A 29 1.13 2.66 -11.73
C ASN A 29 0.44 3.66 -12.66
N GLU A 30 1.01 4.84 -12.83
CA GLU A 30 0.46 5.89 -13.69
C GLU A 30 0.46 5.43 -15.15
N PHE A 31 1.54 4.79 -15.60
CA PHE A 31 1.67 4.22 -16.94
C PHE A 31 0.51 3.27 -17.29
N TRP A 32 0.22 2.29 -16.43
CA TRP A 32 -0.87 1.34 -16.70
C TRP A 32 -2.26 1.96 -16.55
N ILE A 33 -2.44 2.94 -15.66
CA ILE A 33 -3.72 3.64 -15.49
C ILE A 33 -4.09 4.42 -16.75
N GLU A 34 -3.13 5.12 -17.36
CA GLU A 34 -3.39 5.91 -18.57
C GLU A 34 -3.74 5.06 -19.79
N LEU A 35 -3.21 3.83 -19.86
CA LEU A 35 -3.52 2.89 -20.95
C LEU A 35 -4.86 2.17 -20.78
N LYS A 36 -5.59 2.42 -19.69
CA LYS A 36 -6.79 1.67 -19.32
C LYS A 36 -7.91 1.78 -20.36
N ASP A 37 -8.06 2.94 -20.97
CA ASP A 37 -9.14 3.17 -21.93
C ASP A 37 -8.86 2.47 -23.28
N GLU A 38 -7.60 2.41 -23.69
CA GLU A 38 -7.15 1.80 -24.96
C GLU A 38 -6.93 0.28 -24.83
N TYR A 39 -6.41 -0.17 -23.68
CA TYR A 39 -5.99 -1.55 -23.44
C TYR A 39 -6.60 -2.15 -22.15
N PRO A 40 -7.93 -2.11 -21.95
CA PRO A 40 -8.57 -2.40 -20.66
C PRO A 40 -8.26 -3.79 -20.10
N SER A 41 -8.33 -4.84 -20.93
CA SER A 41 -8.10 -6.23 -20.51
C SER A 41 -6.63 -6.49 -20.16
N LEU A 42 -5.70 -5.89 -20.90
CA LEU A 42 -4.28 -6.01 -20.65
C LEU A 42 -3.90 -5.26 -19.37
N VAL A 43 -4.40 -4.04 -19.19
CA VAL A 43 -4.17 -3.22 -17.99
C VAL A 43 -4.70 -3.91 -16.75
N GLU A 44 -5.89 -4.53 -16.81
CA GLU A 44 -6.42 -5.32 -15.69
C GLU A 44 -5.43 -6.42 -15.27
N LYS A 45 -4.92 -7.20 -16.23
CA LYS A 45 -3.95 -8.27 -15.94
C LYS A 45 -2.61 -7.74 -15.48
N ALA A 46 -2.13 -6.62 -16.03
CA ALA A 46 -0.93 -5.96 -15.57
C ALA A 46 -1.08 -5.52 -14.11
N ILE A 47 -2.20 -4.88 -13.75
CA ILE A 47 -2.52 -4.51 -12.37
C ILE A 47 -2.54 -5.74 -11.46
N PHE A 48 -3.26 -6.81 -11.81
CA PHE A 48 -3.29 -8.03 -11.01
C PHE A 48 -1.91 -8.69 -10.84
N THR A 49 -1.06 -8.62 -11.86
CA THR A 49 0.28 -9.19 -11.83
C THR A 49 1.25 -8.33 -11.02
N LEU A 50 1.10 -7.00 -11.13
CA LEU A 50 1.94 -6.01 -10.46
C LEU A 50 1.54 -5.77 -9.01
N LEU A 51 0.32 -6.13 -8.61
CA LEU A 51 -0.11 -6.16 -7.23
C LEU A 51 0.44 -7.43 -6.57
N PRO A 52 1.64 -7.39 -5.96
CA PRO A 52 2.19 -8.57 -5.33
C PRO A 52 1.59 -8.58 -3.93
N PHE A 53 0.52 -9.34 -3.70
CA PHE A 53 0.05 -9.59 -2.34
C PHE A 53 -0.29 -8.32 -1.52
N VAL A 54 -0.82 -7.25 -2.11
CA VAL A 54 -1.11 -6.02 -1.34
C VAL A 54 -2.10 -6.29 -0.20
N THR A 55 -2.98 -7.28 -0.35
CA THR A 55 -3.80 -7.80 0.75
C THR A 55 -3.02 -8.77 1.63
N THR A 56 -2.39 -9.82 1.10
CA THR A 56 -1.75 -10.85 1.93
C THR A 56 -0.55 -10.32 2.72
N TYR A 57 0.39 -9.60 2.12
CA TYR A 57 1.55 -9.06 2.84
C TYR A 57 1.12 -8.03 3.90
N ARG A 58 0.21 -7.09 3.57
CA ARG A 58 -0.29 -6.12 4.54
C ARG A 58 -1.13 -6.80 5.62
N CYS A 59 -1.89 -7.84 5.29
CA CYS A 59 -2.59 -8.68 6.27
C CYS A 59 -1.61 -9.42 7.17
N GLU A 60 -0.59 -10.08 6.63
CA GLU A 60 0.45 -10.80 7.39
C GLU A 60 1.26 -9.86 8.28
N ALA A 61 1.65 -8.69 7.76
CA ALA A 61 2.32 -7.64 8.53
C ALA A 61 1.40 -7.08 9.63
N GLY A 62 0.12 -6.89 9.33
CA GLY A 62 -0.90 -6.49 10.31
C GLY A 62 -1.09 -7.54 11.41
N PHE A 63 -1.26 -8.81 11.05
CA PHE A 63 -1.38 -9.91 12.01
C PHE A 63 -0.11 -10.07 12.86
N SER A 64 1.07 -9.93 12.26
CA SER A 64 2.35 -9.96 12.97
C SER A 64 2.44 -8.81 13.98
N SER A 65 2.05 -7.59 13.58
CA SER A 65 2.04 -6.41 14.45
C SER A 65 1.04 -6.57 15.61
N TYR A 66 -0.13 -7.14 15.33
CA TYR A 66 -1.15 -7.44 16.33
C TYR A 66 -0.66 -8.48 17.34
N ALA A 67 -0.09 -9.59 16.86
CA ALA A 67 0.48 -10.64 17.71
C ALA A 67 1.62 -10.09 18.58
N TYR A 68 2.48 -9.26 18.00
CA TYR A 68 3.56 -8.60 18.72
C TYR A 68 3.06 -7.67 19.83
N THR A 69 2.03 -6.86 19.55
CA THR A 69 1.41 -5.97 20.54
C THR A 69 0.73 -6.77 21.66
N LYS A 70 -0.05 -7.80 21.32
CA LYS A 70 -0.79 -8.63 22.28
C LYS A 70 0.11 -9.46 23.19
N ASN A 71 1.29 -9.85 22.72
CA ASN A 71 2.22 -10.68 23.50
C ASN A 71 3.28 -9.86 24.22
N LYS A 72 4.01 -9.00 23.50
CA LYS A 72 5.18 -8.28 24.05
C LYS A 72 4.82 -6.98 24.77
N TYR A 73 3.74 -6.31 24.36
CA TYR A 73 3.30 -5.04 24.93
C TYR A 73 1.93 -5.11 25.62
N ARG A 74 1.51 -6.32 26.03
CA ARG A 74 0.17 -6.60 26.57
C ARG A 74 -0.30 -5.68 27.69
N ASN A 75 0.62 -5.17 28.51
CA ASN A 75 0.32 -4.30 29.65
C ASN A 75 0.54 -2.81 29.36
N ARG A 76 0.95 -2.46 28.13
CA ARG A 76 1.36 -1.10 27.74
C ARG A 76 0.57 -0.55 26.55
N LEU A 77 0.11 -1.43 25.66
CA LEU A 77 -0.53 -1.07 24.40
C LEU A 77 -1.86 -1.83 24.24
N ASN A 78 -2.85 -1.14 23.68
CA ASN A 78 -4.14 -1.67 23.33
C ASN A 78 -4.13 -2.15 21.87
N ALA A 79 -4.23 -3.47 21.69
CA ALA A 79 -3.96 -4.10 20.41
C ALA A 79 -4.82 -3.59 19.24
N ALA A 80 -6.11 -3.30 19.43
CA ALA A 80 -6.97 -2.81 18.34
C ALA A 80 -6.68 -1.36 17.90
N PRO A 81 -6.71 -0.34 18.80
CA PRO A 81 -6.43 1.04 18.41
C PRO A 81 -4.97 1.25 17.98
N ASP A 82 -4.00 0.57 18.61
CA ASP A 82 -2.59 0.72 18.26
C ASP A 82 -2.26 0.04 16.93
N LEU A 83 -2.92 -1.07 16.59
CA LEU A 83 -2.76 -1.70 15.29
C LEU A 83 -3.20 -0.78 14.15
N ARG A 84 -4.27 0.00 14.33
CA ARG A 84 -4.72 0.97 13.33
C ARG A 84 -3.62 1.98 13.01
N ILE A 85 -2.86 2.41 14.01
CA ILE A 85 -1.73 3.32 13.84
C ILE A 85 -0.55 2.58 13.17
N GLN A 86 -0.22 1.37 13.64
CA GLN A 86 0.90 0.56 13.13
C GLN A 86 0.76 0.15 11.66
N VAL A 87 -0.47 -0.08 11.18
CA VAL A 87 -0.75 -0.53 9.82
C VAL A 87 -1.05 0.63 8.86
N SER A 88 -1.30 1.83 9.40
CA SER A 88 -1.53 3.03 8.60
C SER A 88 -0.23 3.70 8.18
N ASP A 89 -0.22 4.33 7.01
CA ASP A 89 0.87 5.21 6.58
C ASP A 89 0.77 6.62 7.22
N ILE A 90 -0.16 6.82 8.17
CA ILE A 90 -0.38 8.09 8.88
C ILE A 90 0.76 8.30 9.86
N LYS A 91 1.52 9.39 9.68
CA LYS A 91 2.56 9.78 10.63
C LYS A 91 1.92 10.25 11.95
N PRO A 92 2.24 9.64 13.10
CA PRO A 92 1.71 10.09 14.37
C PRO A 92 2.17 11.51 14.68
N ASN A 93 1.25 12.40 15.04
CA ASN A 93 1.60 13.74 15.50
C ASN A 93 1.98 13.70 16.99
N PHE A 94 3.21 13.25 17.26
CA PHE A 94 3.72 13.08 18.61
C PHE A 94 3.65 14.36 19.47
N LYS A 95 3.86 15.54 18.86
CA LYS A 95 3.78 16.82 19.60
C LYS A 95 2.39 17.04 20.20
N ASN A 96 1.35 16.84 19.40
CA ASN A 96 -0.02 17.00 19.88
C ASN A 96 -0.39 15.91 20.90
N THR A 97 0.01 14.66 20.66
CA THR A 97 -0.26 13.55 21.58
C THR A 97 0.39 13.78 22.96
N VAL A 98 1.66 14.18 23.00
CA VAL A 98 2.38 14.46 24.27
C VAL A 98 1.75 15.62 25.02
N ASN A 99 1.36 16.69 24.32
CA ASN A 99 0.71 17.84 24.95
C ASN A 99 -0.68 17.50 25.53
N GLN A 100 -1.41 16.56 24.92
CA GLN A 100 -2.71 16.12 25.43
C GLN A 100 -2.59 15.18 26.64
N THR A 101 -1.65 14.23 26.62
CA THR A 101 -1.41 13.34 27.77
C THR A 101 -0.87 14.11 28.97
N MET A 102 0.03 15.08 28.79
CA MET A 102 0.50 15.93 29.88
C MET A 102 -0.60 16.78 30.52
N LYS A 103 -1.63 17.19 29.76
CA LYS A 103 -2.81 17.90 30.31
C LYS A 103 -3.74 16.98 31.10
N GLN A 104 -3.74 15.67 30.84
CA GLN A 104 -4.58 14.69 31.55
C GLN A 104 -3.94 14.16 32.84
N PHE A 105 -2.62 14.25 32.98
CA PHE A 105 -1.94 14.07 34.26
C PHE A 105 -2.17 15.31 35.14
N HIS A 106 -3.39 15.45 35.67
CA HIS A 106 -3.56 16.25 36.87
C HIS A 106 -2.85 15.50 38.01
N SER A 107 -1.87 16.16 38.65
CA SER A 107 -1.21 15.65 39.84
C SER A 107 -2.27 15.38 40.91
N SER A 108 -2.58 14.10 41.11
CA SER A 108 -3.26 13.68 42.33
C SER A 108 -2.29 13.94 43.48
N HIS A 109 -2.64 14.93 44.30
CA HIS A 109 -2.02 15.17 45.60
C HIS A 109 -2.41 14.08 46.59
#